data_AF-A0A9P7XA45-F1
#
_entry.id   AF-A0A9P7XA45-F1
#
_cell.length_a   1.000
_cell.length_b   1.000
_cell.length_c   1.000
_cell.angle_alpha   90.00
_cell.angle_beta   90.00
_cell.angle_gamma   90.00
#
_symmetry.space_group_name_H-M   'P 1'
#
loop_
_entity.id
_entity.type
_entity.pdbx_description
1 polymer ?
#
loop_
_entity_poly.entity_id
_entity_poly.type
_entity_poly.pdbx_seq_one_letter_code
_entity_poly.pdbx_strand_id
1 'polypeptide(L)'
;MSATTTTDLLLTWQFDAKDMRKAELWIPPPEGSTERLKLYYFATYDRISTYYRWNLLTGRYENAGTIEWTSPWNIMLNLGMREARIDTMARRNKPTSKSRRFKAPNDIDYKWRPVQSNPADLECMTVSGKKPVAYYNASNNTLNVAPRGQPILDDLVVLNLVHLYRRLQGVDFVIPTVTASTSAG
;
A
#
# COMPACT_ATOMS: atom_id res chain seq x y z
N MET A 1 -28.86 20.69 -2.44
CA MET A 1 -27.59 20.19 -1.88
C MET A 1 -27.06 19.15 -2.85
N SER A 2 -26.09 19.50 -3.68
CA SER A 2 -25.51 18.57 -4.65
C SER A 2 -24.64 17.57 -3.90
N ALA A 3 -24.96 16.27 -4.01
CA ALA A 3 -24.13 15.21 -3.47
C ALA A 3 -22.76 15.29 -4.14
N THR A 4 -21.71 15.56 -3.36
CA THR A 4 -20.33 15.47 -3.86
C THR A 4 -20.07 14.01 -4.20
N THR A 5 -20.06 13.69 -5.50
CA THR A 5 -19.65 12.38 -5.98
C THR A 5 -18.19 12.20 -5.58
N THR A 6 -17.93 11.51 -4.48
CA THR A 6 -16.56 11.23 -4.06
C THR A 6 -15.94 10.33 -5.12
N THR A 7 -14.95 10.84 -5.82
CA THR A 7 -14.21 10.09 -6.84
C THR A 7 -13.10 9.28 -6.19
N ASP A 8 -12.64 8.28 -6.94
CA ASP A 8 -11.43 7.53 -6.65
C ASP A 8 -10.22 8.45 -6.47
N LEU A 9 -9.40 8.19 -5.46
CA LEU A 9 -8.15 8.90 -5.20
C LEU A 9 -7.00 8.14 -5.89
N LEU A 10 -6.50 8.69 -6.98
CA LEU A 10 -5.35 8.15 -7.70
C LEU A 10 -4.05 8.68 -7.11
N LEU A 11 -3.15 7.77 -6.73
CA LEU A 11 -1.83 8.08 -6.18
C LEU A 11 -0.76 7.40 -7.04
N THR A 12 0.40 8.03 -7.19
CA THR A 12 1.55 7.42 -7.88
C THR A 12 2.73 7.33 -6.93
N TRP A 13 3.27 6.12 -6.80
CA TRP A 13 4.52 5.87 -6.11
C TRP A 13 5.70 6.36 -6.95
N GLN A 14 6.62 7.02 -6.27
CA GLN A 14 7.96 7.28 -6.75
C GLN A 14 8.93 6.69 -5.72
N PHE A 15 9.47 5.52 -6.01
CA PHE A 15 10.43 4.85 -5.15
C PHE A 15 11.84 5.38 -5.41
N ASP A 16 12.65 5.49 -4.37
CA ASP A 16 14.09 5.69 -4.52
C ASP A 16 14.73 4.45 -5.18
N ALA A 17 15.65 4.69 -6.10
CA ALA A 17 16.26 3.63 -6.89
C ALA A 17 17.15 2.68 -6.08
N LYS A 18 17.66 3.11 -4.92
CA LYS A 18 18.57 2.34 -4.06
C LYS A 18 17.86 1.70 -2.88
N ASP A 19 16.80 2.34 -2.37
CA ASP A 19 16.05 1.85 -1.23
C ASP A 19 14.57 2.20 -1.34
N MET A 20 13.74 1.24 -1.77
CA MET A 20 12.31 1.48 -1.96
C MET A 20 11.57 1.93 -0.69
N ARG A 21 12.16 1.73 0.50
CA ARG A 21 11.58 2.21 1.76
C ARG A 21 11.59 3.74 1.81
N LYS A 22 12.48 4.37 1.04
CA LYS A 22 12.43 5.79 0.69
C LYS A 22 11.53 5.93 -0.52
N ALA A 23 10.38 6.55 -0.32
CA ALA A 23 9.38 6.67 -1.35
C ALA A 23 8.55 7.93 -1.16
N GLU A 24 7.98 8.39 -2.25
CA GLU A 24 7.03 9.49 -2.28
C GLU A 24 5.74 9.04 -2.94
N LEU A 25 4.64 9.68 -2.56
CA LEU A 25 3.32 9.38 -3.07
C LEU A 25 2.66 10.66 -3.52
N TRP A 26 2.37 10.72 -4.82
CA TRP A 26 1.93 11.94 -5.49
C TRP A 26 0.51 11.80 -6.01
N ILE A 27 -0.32 12.82 -5.79
CA ILE A 27 -1.57 13.01 -6.51
C ILE A 27 -1.22 13.54 -7.92
N PRO A 28 -1.83 13.03 -8.99
CA PRO A 28 -1.66 13.60 -10.33
C PRO A 28 -2.09 15.08 -10.35
N PRO A 29 -1.54 15.88 -11.28
CA PRO A 29 -1.95 17.27 -11.36
C PRO A 29 -3.43 17.35 -11.78
N PRO A 30 -4.19 18.35 -11.31
CA PRO A 30 -5.52 18.61 -11.84
C PRO A 30 -5.44 18.95 -13.34
N GLU A 31 -6.55 18.78 -14.04
CA GLU A 31 -6.64 19.10 -15.47
C GLU A 31 -6.21 20.57 -15.71
N GLY A 32 -5.30 20.77 -16.67
CA GLY A 32 -4.73 22.08 -16.97
C GLY A 32 -3.57 22.53 -16.07
N SER A 33 -3.15 21.72 -15.10
CA SER A 33 -1.95 21.96 -14.30
C SER A 33 -0.84 20.96 -14.60
N THR A 34 0.41 21.37 -14.36
CA THR A 34 1.58 20.48 -14.34
C THR A 34 2.04 20.17 -12.91
N GLU A 35 1.53 20.89 -11.92
CA GLU A 35 1.96 20.78 -10.54
C GLU A 35 1.28 19.60 -9.85
N ARG A 36 2.11 18.67 -9.36
CA ARG A 36 1.67 17.52 -8.59
C ARG A 36 1.74 17.83 -7.11
N LEU A 37 0.78 17.32 -6.34
CA LEU A 37 0.84 17.39 -4.88
C LEU A 37 1.43 16.11 -4.31
N LYS A 38 2.54 16.21 -3.59
CA LYS A 38 3.05 15.11 -2.79
C LYS A 38 2.18 14.96 -1.55
N LEU A 39 1.47 13.85 -1.45
CA LEU A 39 0.56 13.54 -0.35
C LEU A 39 1.29 12.82 0.78
N TYR A 40 2.22 11.92 0.45
CA TYR A 40 3.05 11.21 1.41
C TYR A 40 4.52 11.25 1.02
N TYR A 41 5.41 11.21 2.01
CA TYR A 41 6.79 10.79 1.80
C TYR A 41 7.30 9.96 2.98
N PHE A 42 8.22 9.05 2.67
CA PHE A 42 8.84 8.12 3.60
C PHE A 42 10.33 8.45 3.70
N ALA A 43 10.73 9.02 4.84
CA ALA A 43 12.13 9.27 5.14
C ALA A 43 12.68 8.05 5.89
N THR A 44 13.62 7.34 5.26
CA THR A 44 14.23 6.14 5.85
C THR A 44 15.66 6.40 6.28
N TYR A 45 15.95 6.13 7.54
CA TYR A 45 17.29 6.10 8.11
C TYR A 45 17.51 4.72 8.74
N ASP A 46 18.53 4.01 8.25
CA ASP A 46 18.84 2.64 8.65
C ASP A 46 17.62 1.69 8.55
N ARG A 47 17.07 1.26 9.70
CA ARG A 47 15.94 0.34 9.80
C ARG A 47 14.62 1.02 10.13
N ILE A 48 14.56 2.36 10.15
CA ILE A 48 13.34 3.08 10.50
C ILE A 48 12.93 4.00 9.35
N SER A 49 11.69 3.84 8.86
CA SER A 49 11.04 4.83 8.01
C SER A 49 10.09 5.65 8.87
N THR A 50 10.23 6.97 8.85
CA THR A 50 9.16 7.88 9.32
C THR A 50 8.38 8.32 8.09
N TYR A 51 7.06 8.21 8.14
CA TYR A 51 6.21 8.67 7.05
C TYR A 51 5.44 9.92 7.44
N TYR A 52 5.41 10.85 6.51
CA TYR A 52 4.79 12.14 6.67
C TYR A 52 3.63 12.26 5.69
N ARG A 53 2.54 12.87 6.13
CA ARG A 53 1.35 13.12 5.33
C ARG A 53 1.12 14.61 5.22
N TRP A 54 0.78 15.07 4.01
CA TRP A 54 0.35 16.45 3.79
C TRP A 54 -1.03 16.67 4.43
N ASN A 55 -1.09 17.58 5.39
CA ASN A 55 -2.34 18.00 6.00
C ASN A 55 -2.91 19.19 5.22
N LEU A 56 -4.07 18.99 4.60
CA LEU A 56 -4.75 20.00 3.79
C LEU A 56 -5.28 21.18 4.61
N LEU A 57 -5.51 21.01 5.91
CA LEU A 57 -5.98 22.07 6.80
C LEU A 57 -4.82 22.98 7.25
N THR A 58 -3.67 22.38 7.60
CA THR A 58 -2.52 23.14 8.11
C THR A 58 -1.56 23.57 7.00
N GLY A 59 -1.66 22.99 5.80
CA GLY A 59 -0.78 23.26 4.66
C GLY A 59 0.67 22.84 4.96
N ARG A 60 0.85 21.78 5.75
CA ARG A 60 2.17 21.29 6.19
C ARG A 60 2.20 19.77 6.21
N TYR A 61 3.41 19.22 6.14
CA TYR A 61 3.63 17.82 6.41
C TYR A 61 3.65 17.55 7.90
N GLU A 62 2.94 16.52 8.31
CA GLU A 62 2.87 16.06 9.69
C GLU A 62 3.40 14.63 9.77
N ASN A 63 4.11 14.31 10.86
CA ASN A 63 4.51 12.93 11.13
C ASN A 63 3.24 12.10 11.38
N ALA A 64 2.97 11.16 10.48
CA ALA A 64 1.79 10.32 10.54
C ALA A 64 2.10 8.93 11.13
N GLY A 65 3.38 8.57 11.29
CA GLY A 65 3.80 7.33 11.92
C GLY A 65 5.18 6.84 11.49
N THR A 66 5.53 5.63 11.91
CA THR A 66 6.82 5.00 11.63
C THR A 66 6.69 3.52 11.24
N ILE A 67 7.72 3.01 10.57
CA ILE A 67 7.88 1.61 10.21
C ILE A 67 9.27 1.18 10.64
N GLU A 68 9.37 0.16 11.50
CA GLU A 68 10.62 -0.44 11.90
C GLU A 68 10.85 -1.75 11.14
N TRP A 69 11.89 -1.77 10.31
CA TRP A 69 12.27 -2.84 9.41
C TRP A 69 13.34 -3.75 10.04
N THR A 70 12.98 -4.54 11.05
CA THR A 70 13.93 -5.50 11.65
C THR A 70 14.28 -6.62 10.67
N SER A 71 13.26 -7.19 10.01
CA SER A 71 13.41 -8.14 8.90
C SER A 71 12.14 -8.17 8.04
N PRO A 72 12.14 -8.82 6.87
CA PRO A 72 10.92 -8.97 6.05
C PRO A 72 9.76 -9.72 6.76
N TRP A 73 10.06 -10.39 7.87
CA TRP A 73 9.13 -11.15 8.70
C TRP A 73 8.78 -10.46 10.01
N ASN A 74 9.62 -9.52 10.45
CA ASN A 74 9.46 -8.78 11.69
C ASN A 74 9.51 -7.28 11.38
N ILE A 75 8.34 -6.72 11.10
CA ILE A 75 8.15 -5.30 10.85
C ILE A 75 7.17 -4.78 11.91
N MET A 76 7.55 -3.71 12.59
CA MET A 76 6.67 -2.97 13.50
C MET A 76 6.11 -1.74 12.77
N LEU A 77 4.79 -1.55 12.86
CA LEU A 77 4.09 -0.41 12.28
C LEU A 77 3.56 0.45 13.42
N ASN A 78 3.93 1.72 13.44
CA ASN A 78 3.25 2.74 14.23
C ASN A 78 2.43 3.59 13.25
N LEU A 79 1.11 3.46 13.33
CA LEU A 79 0.15 4.09 12.43
C LEU A 79 -0.62 5.20 13.16
N GLY A 80 0.14 6.14 13.73
CA GLY A 80 -0.37 7.26 14.53
C GLY A 80 -0.78 6.82 15.94
N MET A 81 -2.05 6.43 16.11
CA MET A 81 -2.59 6.04 17.43
C MET A 81 -2.49 4.54 17.73
N ARG A 82 -1.97 3.74 16.80
CA ARG A 82 -1.90 2.28 16.96
C ARG A 82 -0.55 1.73 16.56
N GLU A 83 -0.04 0.84 17.38
CA GLU A 83 1.11 -0.01 17.07
C GLU A 83 0.61 -1.38 16.64
N ALA A 84 1.20 -1.94 15.59
CA ALA A 84 0.85 -3.26 15.12
C ALA A 84 2.05 -3.96 14.47
N ARG A 85 2.20 -5.24 14.77
CA ARG A 85 3.19 -6.11 14.12
C ARG A 85 2.67 -6.61 12.77
N ILE A 86 3.57 -6.84 11.83
CA ILE A 86 3.20 -7.24 10.48
C ILE A 86 2.52 -8.61 10.39
N ASP A 87 2.75 -9.51 11.35
CA ASP A 87 2.02 -10.78 11.47
C ASP A 87 0.52 -10.58 11.70
N THR A 88 0.14 -9.57 12.48
CA THR A 88 -1.27 -9.17 12.71
C THR A 88 -1.85 -8.41 11.52
N MET A 89 -1.02 -7.63 10.82
CA MET A 89 -1.40 -6.74 9.72
C MET A 89 -1.26 -7.38 8.32
N ALA A 90 -0.79 -8.63 8.26
CA ALA A 90 -0.66 -9.40 7.03
C ALA A 90 -0.97 -10.88 7.29
N ARG A 91 -2.03 -11.16 8.05
CA ARG A 91 -2.39 -12.52 8.45
C ARG A 91 -2.89 -13.34 7.27
N ARG A 92 -2.38 -14.56 7.11
CA ARG A 92 -2.97 -15.54 6.20
C ARG A 92 -4.19 -16.21 6.85
N ASN A 93 -5.26 -16.43 6.09
CA ASN A 93 -6.41 -17.19 6.61
C ASN A 93 -6.10 -18.69 6.78
N LYS A 94 -5.26 -19.22 5.90
CA LYS A 94 -4.74 -20.60 5.88
C LYS A 94 -3.32 -20.55 5.32
N PRO A 95 -2.42 -21.50 5.59
CA PRO A 95 -1.02 -21.47 5.11
C PRO A 95 -0.89 -21.25 3.59
N THR A 96 -1.79 -21.85 2.81
CA THR A 96 -1.85 -21.78 1.34
C THR A 96 -2.50 -20.50 0.79
N SER A 97 -3.02 -19.62 1.66
CA SER A 97 -3.74 -18.43 1.22
C SER A 97 -2.79 -17.42 0.57
N LYS A 98 -3.14 -17.01 -0.66
CA LYS A 98 -2.47 -15.92 -1.37
C LYS A 98 -2.86 -14.53 -0.85
N SER A 99 -3.83 -14.41 0.05
CA SER A 99 -4.26 -13.12 0.62
C SER A 99 -3.56 -12.81 1.96
N ARG A 100 -3.52 -11.53 2.33
CA ARG A 100 -3.03 -11.02 3.61
C ARG A 100 -4.11 -10.15 4.24
N ARG A 101 -4.61 -10.55 5.40
CA ARG A 101 -5.69 -9.88 6.12
C ARG A 101 -5.15 -8.91 7.17
N PHE A 102 -5.89 -7.84 7.38
CA PHE A 102 -5.69 -6.93 8.50
C PHE A 102 -7.05 -6.39 8.96
N LYS A 103 -7.10 -5.99 10.23
CA LYS A 103 -8.26 -5.29 10.80
C LYS A 103 -7.89 -3.81 10.90
N ALA A 104 -8.71 -2.93 10.33
CA ALA A 104 -8.48 -1.49 10.35
C ALA A 104 -9.14 -0.84 11.59
N PRO A 105 -8.86 0.45 11.89
CA PRO A 105 -9.42 1.14 13.06
C PRO A 105 -10.95 1.21 13.12
N ASN A 106 -11.61 1.09 11.97
CA ASN A 106 -13.07 1.07 11.88
C ASN A 106 -13.69 -0.32 12.18
N ASP A 107 -12.92 -1.22 12.79
CA ASP A 107 -13.28 -2.60 13.10
C ASP A 107 -13.64 -3.51 11.93
N ILE A 108 -13.39 -3.09 10.68
CA ILE A 108 -13.64 -3.90 9.49
C ILE A 108 -12.38 -4.69 9.12
N ASP A 109 -12.55 -5.96 8.76
CA ASP A 109 -11.50 -6.80 8.18
C ASP A 109 -11.34 -6.52 6.67
N TYR A 110 -10.10 -6.31 6.26
CA TYR A 110 -9.69 -6.11 4.88
C TYR A 110 -8.67 -7.17 4.49
N LYS A 111 -8.41 -7.28 3.19
CA LYS A 111 -7.33 -8.13 2.66
C LYS A 111 -6.71 -7.56 1.41
N TRP A 112 -5.39 -7.65 1.35
CA TRP A 112 -4.61 -7.53 0.11
C TRP A 112 -4.48 -8.89 -0.56
N ARG A 113 -4.54 -8.93 -1.89
CA ARG A 113 -4.24 -10.14 -2.68
C ARG A 113 -3.69 -9.77 -4.07
N PRO A 114 -2.91 -10.66 -4.71
CA PRO A 114 -2.56 -10.52 -6.11
C PRO A 114 -3.81 -10.59 -6.99
N VAL A 115 -3.83 -9.80 -8.05
CA VAL A 115 -4.88 -9.86 -9.07
C VAL A 115 -4.64 -11.11 -9.94
N GLN A 116 -5.70 -11.86 -10.23
CA GLN A 116 -5.56 -13.16 -10.91
C GLN A 116 -5.03 -13.03 -12.34
N SER A 117 -5.48 -12.01 -13.08
CA SER A 117 -5.05 -11.73 -14.46
C SER A 117 -3.63 -11.16 -14.52
N ASN A 118 -3.18 -10.47 -13.47
CA ASN A 118 -1.85 -9.91 -13.38
C ASN A 118 -1.32 -9.99 -11.93
N PRO A 119 -0.57 -11.05 -11.56
CA PRO A 119 -0.08 -11.25 -10.19
C PRO A 119 0.89 -10.17 -9.69
N ALA A 120 1.41 -9.32 -10.58
CA ALA A 120 2.19 -8.14 -10.19
C ALA A 120 1.31 -7.06 -9.54
N ASP A 121 0.06 -6.94 -9.97
CA ASP A 121 -0.92 -6.01 -9.41
C ASP A 121 -1.46 -6.54 -8.07
N LEU A 122 -1.92 -5.62 -7.22
CA LEU A 122 -2.54 -5.96 -5.95
C LEU A 122 -3.90 -5.30 -5.84
N GLU A 123 -4.87 -6.00 -5.26
CA GLU A 123 -6.15 -5.41 -4.89
C GLU A 123 -6.38 -5.54 -3.39
N CYS A 124 -6.92 -4.48 -2.79
CA CYS A 124 -7.40 -4.48 -1.42
C CYS A 124 -8.92 -4.46 -1.42
N MET A 125 -9.54 -5.29 -0.58
CA MET A 125 -11.00 -5.36 -0.46
C MET A 125 -11.43 -5.71 0.94
N THR A 126 -12.69 -5.40 1.26
CA THR A 126 -13.31 -5.89 2.50
C THR A 126 -13.39 -7.42 2.48
N VAL A 127 -13.11 -8.06 3.61
CA VAL A 127 -13.26 -9.52 3.75
C VAL A 127 -14.73 -9.90 3.67
N SER A 128 -15.58 -9.18 4.41
CA SER A 128 -17.03 -9.27 4.31
C SER A 128 -17.54 -8.47 3.11
N GLY A 129 -18.43 -9.05 2.30
CA GLY A 129 -19.02 -8.39 1.14
C GLY A 129 -18.09 -8.20 -0.08
N LYS A 130 -16.78 -8.49 0.03
CA LYS A 130 -15.81 -8.50 -1.08
C LYS A 130 -15.78 -7.20 -1.90
N LYS A 131 -15.95 -6.04 -1.26
CA LYS A 131 -16.00 -4.73 -1.93
C LYS A 131 -14.57 -4.19 -2.10
N PRO A 132 -14.11 -3.89 -3.33
CA PRO A 132 -12.79 -3.30 -3.56
C PRO A 132 -12.67 -1.94 -2.88
N VAL A 133 -11.52 -1.69 -2.23
CA VAL A 133 -11.21 -0.41 -1.58
C VAL A 133 -9.93 0.22 -2.10
N ALA A 134 -9.02 -0.57 -2.66
CA ALA A 134 -7.86 -0.05 -3.37
C ALA A 134 -7.37 -1.03 -4.45
N TYR A 135 -6.67 -0.51 -5.44
CA TYR A 135 -6.02 -1.25 -6.51
C TYR A 135 -4.63 -0.66 -6.78
N TYR A 136 -3.60 -1.49 -6.70
CA TYR A 136 -2.24 -1.14 -7.07
C TYR A 136 -1.90 -1.74 -8.44
N ASN A 137 -1.48 -0.89 -9.36
CA ASN A 137 -1.00 -1.25 -10.69
C ASN A 137 0.54 -1.17 -10.71
N ALA A 138 1.18 -2.31 -10.97
CA ALA A 138 2.64 -2.42 -10.97
C ALA A 138 3.29 -1.80 -12.21
N SER A 139 2.60 -1.72 -13.33
CA SER A 139 3.18 -1.22 -14.60
C SER A 139 3.48 0.28 -14.55
N ASN A 140 2.68 1.04 -13.81
CA ASN A 140 2.80 2.49 -13.69
C ASN A 140 2.96 2.96 -12.23
N ASN A 141 3.16 2.04 -11.29
CA ASN A 141 3.32 2.30 -9.87
C ASN A 141 2.18 3.14 -9.27
N THR A 142 0.93 2.91 -9.69
CA THR A 142 -0.22 3.66 -9.17
C THR A 142 -1.00 2.89 -8.12
N LEU A 143 -1.48 3.59 -7.11
CA LEU A 143 -2.42 3.12 -6.11
C LEU A 143 -3.71 3.93 -6.25
N ASN A 144 -4.76 3.29 -6.77
CA ASN A 144 -6.10 3.86 -6.81
C ASN A 144 -6.87 3.46 -5.54
N VAL A 145 -7.39 4.43 -4.78
CA VAL A 145 -8.16 4.22 -3.56
C VAL A 145 -9.60 4.68 -3.75
N ALA A 146 -10.53 3.74 -3.66
CA ALA A 146 -11.96 4.05 -3.74
C ALA A 146 -12.41 4.92 -2.55
N PRO A 147 -13.51 5.70 -2.68
CA PRO A 147 -14.04 6.55 -1.59
C PRO A 147 -14.16 5.83 -0.24
N ARG A 148 -14.61 4.57 -0.26
CA ARG A 148 -14.76 3.72 0.93
C ARG A 148 -13.45 3.33 1.61
N GLY A 149 -12.32 3.43 0.90
CA GLY A 149 -10.97 3.18 1.41
C GLY A 149 -10.31 4.42 2.00
N GLN A 150 -10.77 5.62 1.65
CA GLN A 150 -10.18 6.87 2.13
C GLN A 150 -10.15 7.00 3.67
N PRO A 151 -11.16 6.54 4.45
CA PRO A 151 -11.08 6.56 5.92
C PRO A 151 -9.95 5.73 6.53
N ILE A 152 -9.36 4.81 5.76
CA ILE A 152 -8.24 3.95 6.19
C ILE A 152 -7.01 4.16 5.28
N LEU A 153 -6.88 5.36 4.71
CA LEU A 153 -5.87 5.65 3.68
C LEU A 153 -4.44 5.36 4.15
N ASP A 154 -4.08 5.74 5.38
CA ASP A 154 -2.75 5.47 5.93
C ASP A 154 -2.43 3.97 5.93
N ASP A 155 -3.40 3.14 6.35
CA ASP A 155 -3.25 1.69 6.37
C ASP A 155 -3.06 1.12 4.97
N LEU A 156 -3.82 1.63 4.00
CA LEU A 156 -3.70 1.20 2.61
C LEU A 156 -2.35 1.55 2.01
N VAL A 157 -1.88 2.79 2.23
CA VAL A 157 -0.59 3.27 1.73
C VAL A 157 0.56 2.51 2.37
N VAL A 158 0.59 2.44 3.70
CA VAL A 158 1.68 1.80 4.44
C VAL A 158 1.73 0.30 4.16
N LEU A 159 0.58 -0.41 4.19
CA LEU A 159 0.58 -1.84 3.90
C LEU A 159 0.89 -2.13 2.44
N ASN A 160 0.49 -1.27 1.49
CA ASN A 160 0.91 -1.43 0.11
C ASN A 160 2.45 -1.36 -0.02
N LEU A 161 3.10 -0.35 0.58
CA LEU A 161 4.56 -0.26 0.61
C LEU A 161 5.20 -1.49 1.25
N VAL A 162 4.71 -1.92 2.41
CA VAL A 162 5.25 -3.09 3.14
C VAL A 162 5.09 -4.37 2.32
N HIS A 163 3.95 -4.57 1.67
CA HIS A 163 3.74 -5.74 0.82
C HIS A 163 4.64 -5.73 -0.43
N LEU A 164 4.87 -4.57 -1.04
CA LEU A 164 5.81 -4.44 -2.16
C LEU A 164 7.25 -4.70 -1.70
N TYR A 165 7.66 -4.19 -0.54
CA TYR A 165 8.96 -4.51 0.06
C TYR A 165 9.11 -6.01 0.34
N ARG A 166 8.15 -6.61 1.03
CA ARG A 166 8.15 -8.05 1.31
C ARG A 166 8.13 -8.88 0.03
N ARG A 167 7.51 -8.40 -1.05
CA ARG A 167 7.59 -9.04 -2.37
C ARG A 167 9.00 -9.02 -2.94
N LEU A 168 9.70 -7.88 -2.90
CA LEU A 168 11.10 -7.82 -3.35
C LEU A 168 12.01 -8.75 -2.54
N GLN A 169 11.65 -9.00 -1.27
CA GLN A 169 12.37 -9.92 -0.38
C GLN A 169 11.91 -11.39 -0.50
N GLY A 170 11.05 -11.72 -1.47
CA GLY A 170 10.59 -13.10 -1.69
C GLY A 170 9.59 -13.64 -0.65
N VAL A 171 8.92 -12.75 0.10
CA VAL A 171 8.06 -13.10 1.23
C VAL A 171 6.56 -13.08 0.88
N ASP A 172 6.09 -11.94 0.38
CA ASP A 172 4.67 -11.72 0.08
C ASP A 172 4.45 -11.63 -1.42
N PHE A 173 3.33 -12.18 -1.89
CA PHE A 173 2.86 -11.99 -3.27
C PHE A 173 3.95 -12.23 -4.34
N VAL A 174 4.82 -13.22 -4.11
CA VAL A 174 5.92 -13.57 -5.01
C VAL A 174 5.33 -13.90 -6.38
N ILE A 175 5.83 -13.21 -7.40
CA ILE A 175 5.42 -13.41 -8.78
C ILE A 175 6.08 -14.71 -9.25
N PRO A 176 5.31 -15.70 -9.74
CA PRO A 176 5.90 -16.92 -10.28
C PRO A 176 6.84 -16.57 -11.43
N THR A 177 8.10 -16.98 -11.35
CA THR A 177 8.99 -16.92 -12.50
C THR A 177 8.46 -17.91 -13.53
N VAL A 178 8.09 -17.44 -14.72
CA VAL A 178 7.78 -18.34 -15.83
C VAL A 178 9.12 -18.95 -16.22
N THR A 179 9.40 -20.16 -15.74
CA THR A 179 10.48 -20.96 -16.30
C THR A 179 10.11 -21.20 -17.76
N ALA A 180 10.84 -20.60 -18.70
CA ALA A 180 10.67 -20.90 -20.11
C ALA A 180 10.83 -22.41 -20.24
N SER A 181 9.74 -23.12 -20.52
CA SER A 181 9.80 -24.52 -20.90
C SER A 181 10.54 -24.56 -22.23
N THR A 182 11.81 -24.93 -22.18
CA THR A 182 12.54 -25.38 -23.35
C THR A 182 11.75 -26.55 -23.92
N SER A 183 10.98 -26.30 -24.97
CA SER A 183 10.34 -27.35 -25.77
C SER A 183 11.46 -28.12 -26.45
N ALA A 184 11.88 -29.21 -25.81
CA ALA A 184 12.67 -30.25 -26.44
C ALA A 184 11.70 -31.32 -26.97
N GLY A 185 11.76 -31.58 -28.28
CA GLY A 185 11.07 -32.68 -28.95
C GLY A 185 10.05 -32.23 -29.97
#